data_AF-A0AA39NGW1-F1
#
_entry.id   AF-A0AA39NGW1-F1
#
_cell.length_a   1.000
_cell.length_b   1.000
_cell.length_c   1.000
_cell.angle_alpha   90.00
_cell.angle_beta   90.00
_cell.angle_gamma   90.00
#
_symmetry.space_group_name_H-M   'P 1'
#
loop_
_entity.id
_entity.type
_entity.pdbx_description
1 polymer ?
#
loop_
_entity_poly.entity_id
_entity_poly.type
_entity_poly.pdbx_seq_one_letter_code
_entity_poly.pdbx_strand_id
1 'polypeptide(L)'
;SQYVHVPKSELDEVQLRQLEEHEISQGPLSVLQQAVRNHAQVLISLRNDKKLLARVKAFDRHSNMVLENVKEARPLAIMWTEIPKGKNKKPVNKDRFISKMFLR
;
A
#
# COMPACT_ATOMS: atom_id res chain seq x y z
N SER A 1 -16.22 -14.92 14.90
CA SER A 1 -16.03 -16.15 14.11
C SER A 1 -15.70 -17.31 15.03
N GLN A 2 -16.13 -18.52 14.68
CA GLN A 2 -16.15 -19.72 15.53
C GLN A 2 -14.76 -20.23 15.95
N TYR A 3 -13.69 -19.61 15.43
CA TYR A 3 -12.31 -20.05 15.57
C TYR A 3 -11.37 -18.97 16.12
N VAL A 4 -11.88 -17.78 16.50
CA VAL A 4 -11.05 -16.64 16.98
C VAL A 4 -10.35 -16.96 18.32
N HIS A 5 -10.90 -17.87 19.10
CA HIS A 5 -10.36 -18.30 20.40
C HIS A 5 -9.64 -19.65 20.36
N VAL A 6 -9.54 -20.30 19.19
CA VAL A 6 -8.86 -21.60 19.05
C VAL A 6 -7.39 -21.35 18.71
N PRO A 7 -6.43 -21.95 19.44
CA PRO A 7 -5.02 -21.78 19.14
C PRO A 7 -4.72 -22.29 17.72
N LYS A 8 -4.00 -21.48 16.93
CA LYS A 8 -3.68 -21.74 15.52
C LYS A 8 -2.96 -23.08 15.27
N SER A 9 -2.39 -23.68 16.31
CA SER A 9 -1.74 -25.00 16.28
C SER A 9 -2.70 -26.18 16.16
N GLU A 10 -3.99 -26.00 16.45
CA GLU A 10 -5.01 -27.07 16.44
C GLU A 10 -5.91 -27.03 15.21
N LEU A 11 -5.73 -26.05 14.32
CA LEU A 11 -6.54 -25.91 13.11
C LEU A 11 -5.94 -26.66 11.93
N ASP A 12 -6.81 -27.30 11.16
CA ASP A 12 -6.46 -27.90 9.88
C ASP A 12 -6.18 -26.82 8.82
N GLU A 13 -5.41 -27.13 7.76
CA GLU A 13 -4.95 -26.13 6.79
C GLU A 13 -6.12 -25.37 6.12
N VAL A 14 -7.22 -26.07 5.87
CA VAL A 14 -8.45 -25.50 5.29
C VAL A 14 -9.08 -24.49 6.23
N GLN A 15 -9.12 -24.80 7.53
CA GLN A 15 -9.72 -23.94 8.54
C GLN A 15 -8.85 -22.70 8.79
N LEU A 16 -7.53 -22.85 8.73
CA LEU A 16 -6.58 -21.75 8.84
C LEU A 16 -6.78 -20.73 7.70
N ARG A 17 -6.98 -21.22 6.47
CA ARG A 17 -7.25 -20.38 5.29
C ARG A 17 -8.59 -19.64 5.40
N GLN A 18 -9.62 -20.30 5.92
CA GLN A 18 -10.92 -19.67 6.18
C GLN A 18 -10.84 -18.60 7.29
N LEU A 19 -10.03 -18.84 8.32
CA LEU A 19 -9.79 -17.86 9.37
C LEU A 19 -9.10 -16.62 8.80
N GLU A 20 -8.06 -16.81 7.98
CA GLU A 20 -7.36 -15.71 7.31
C GLU A 20 -8.29 -14.90 6.40
N GLU A 21 -9.13 -15.56 5.60
CA GLU A 21 -10.10 -14.88 4.74
C GLU A 21 -11.15 -14.10 5.55
N HIS A 22 -11.55 -14.62 6.70
CA HIS A 22 -12.43 -13.92 7.63
C HIS A 22 -11.75 -12.71 8.28
N GLU A 23 -10.49 -12.84 8.72
CA GLU A 23 -9.69 -11.74 9.27
C GLU A 23 -9.43 -10.66 8.21
N ILE A 24 -9.23 -11.04 6.95
CA ILE A 24 -9.05 -10.08 5.85
C ILE A 24 -10.35 -9.34 5.55
N SER A 25 -11.49 -10.02 5.56
CA SER A 25 -12.78 -9.43 5.18
C SER A 25 -13.43 -8.60 6.28
N GLN A 26 -13.28 -8.98 7.55
CA GLN A 26 -13.90 -8.29 8.69
C GLN A 26 -12.91 -7.50 9.55
N GLY A 27 -11.62 -7.57 9.26
CA GLY A 27 -10.57 -6.86 9.99
C GLY A 27 -10.16 -5.52 9.37
N PRO A 28 -9.11 -4.88 9.89
CA PRO A 28 -8.59 -3.60 9.39
C PRO A 28 -8.05 -3.69 7.94
N LEU A 29 -7.67 -4.88 7.49
CA LEU A 29 -7.25 -5.14 6.11
C LEU A 29 -8.41 -5.10 5.10
N SER A 30 -9.66 -5.09 5.56
CA SER A 30 -10.84 -4.97 4.69
C SER A 30 -10.83 -3.68 3.86
N VAL A 31 -10.23 -2.60 4.37
CA VAL A 31 -10.04 -1.34 3.65
C VAL A 31 -9.18 -1.54 2.41
N LEU A 32 -8.14 -2.37 2.49
CA LEU A 32 -7.30 -2.72 1.34
C LEU A 32 -8.05 -3.63 0.37
N GLN A 33 -8.87 -4.55 0.87
CA GLN A 33 -9.73 -5.37 0.03
C GLN A 33 -10.74 -4.53 -0.76
N GLN A 34 -11.31 -3.49 -0.14
CA GLN A 34 -12.18 -2.53 -0.80
C GLN A 34 -11.39 -1.67 -1.81
N ALA A 35 -10.17 -1.26 -1.47
CA ALA A 35 -9.31 -0.50 -2.37
C ALA A 35 -8.95 -1.29 -3.64
N VAL A 36 -8.67 -2.60 -3.53
CA VAL A 36 -8.43 -3.48 -4.67
C VAL A 36 -9.69 -3.64 -5.52
N ARG A 37 -10.84 -3.92 -4.90
CA ARG A 37 -12.13 -4.11 -5.59
C ARG A 37 -12.57 -2.86 -6.35
N ASN A 38 -12.43 -1.70 -5.74
CA ASN A 38 -12.83 -0.41 -6.33
C ASN A 38 -11.75 0.20 -7.22
N HIS A 39 -10.60 -0.47 -7.36
CA HIS A 39 -9.41 0.09 -7.99
C HIS A 39 -9.06 1.50 -7.47
N ALA A 40 -9.28 1.77 -6.18
CA ALA A 40 -9.10 3.09 -5.60
C ALA A 40 -7.62 3.49 -5.55
N GLN A 41 -7.36 4.80 -5.62
CA GLN A 41 -6.02 5.31 -5.34
C GLN A 41 -5.77 5.31 -3.83
N VAL A 42 -4.61 4.80 -3.44
CA VAL A 42 -4.15 4.75 -2.05
C VAL A 42 -2.86 5.56 -1.91
N LEU A 43 -2.75 6.26 -0.78
CA LEU A 43 -1.52 6.93 -0.35
C LEU A 43 -0.85 6.07 0.73
N ILE A 44 0.33 5.54 0.44
CA ILE A 44 1.09 4.67 1.34
C ILE A 44 2.29 5.45 1.87
N SER A 45 2.40 5.59 3.18
CA SER A 45 3.58 6.17 3.82
C SER A 45 4.55 5.05 4.23
N LEU A 46 5.77 5.10 3.72
CA LEU A 46 6.84 4.18 4.09
C LEU A 46 7.66 4.69 5.28
N ARG A 47 8.40 3.77 5.91
CA ARG A 47 9.37 4.06 6.97
C ARG A 47 10.55 4.92 6.50
N ASN A 48 10.90 4.88 5.22
CA ASN A 48 12.01 5.66 4.67
C ASN A 48 11.65 7.13 4.41
N ASP A 49 10.59 7.64 5.06
CA ASP A 49 10.01 8.95 4.78
C ASP A 49 9.78 9.11 3.29
N LYS A 50 9.01 8.22 2.68
CA LYS A 50 8.51 8.38 1.32
C LYS A 50 7.04 8.05 1.29
N LYS A 51 6.31 8.74 0.44
CA LYS A 51 4.89 8.53 0.19
C LYS A 51 4.72 8.01 -1.22
N LEU A 52 3.97 6.92 -1.39
CA LEU A 52 3.60 6.39 -2.68
C LEU A 52 2.13 6.65 -2.92
N LEU A 53 1.80 7.27 -4.04
CA LEU A 53 0.43 7.28 -4.55
C LEU A 53 0.32 6.18 -5.60
N ALA A 54 -0.50 5.17 -5.33
CA ALA A 54 -0.57 3.96 -6.16
C ALA A 54 -1.98 3.37 -6.18
N ARG A 55 -2.20 2.38 -7.04
CA ARG A 55 -3.37 1.49 -6.97
C ARG A 55 -2.90 0.10 -6.56
N VAL A 56 -3.57 -0.49 -5.58
CA VAL A 56 -3.25 -1.85 -5.12
C VAL A 56 -3.91 -2.86 -6.07
N LYS A 57 -3.12 -3.81 -6.56
CA LYS A 57 -3.62 -4.91 -7.39
C LYS A 57 -3.80 -6.20 -6.59
N ALA A 58 -2.92 -6.45 -5.64
CA ALA A 58 -3.00 -7.57 -4.70
C ALA A 58 -2.31 -7.18 -3.38
N PHE A 59 -2.72 -7.82 -2.29
CA PHE A 59 -2.09 -7.69 -0.98
C PHE A 59 -2.07 -9.06 -0.29
N ASP A 60 -1.23 -9.18 0.73
CA ASP A 60 -1.09 -10.37 1.58
C ASP A 60 -1.32 -10.02 3.06
N ARG A 61 -1.42 -11.03 3.94
CA ARG A 61 -1.59 -10.90 5.39
C ARG A 61 -0.51 -10.05 6.07
N HIS A 62 0.70 -10.01 5.51
CA HIS A 62 1.81 -9.19 6.03
C HIS A 62 1.76 -7.73 5.55
N SER A 63 0.72 -7.33 4.82
CA SER A 63 0.64 -6.04 4.13
C SER A 63 1.68 -5.86 3.01
N ASN A 64 2.28 -6.95 2.53
CA ASN A 64 3.02 -6.93 1.26
C ASN A 64 2.02 -6.65 0.13
N MET A 65 2.37 -5.78 -0.82
CA MET A 65 1.45 -5.32 -1.86
C MET A 65 2.08 -5.35 -3.23
N VAL A 66 1.26 -5.71 -4.22
CA VAL A 66 1.55 -5.49 -5.64
C VAL A 66 0.83 -4.21 -6.04
N LEU A 67 1.61 -3.21 -6.45
CA LEU A 67 1.15 -1.88 -6.80
C LEU A 67 1.29 -1.64 -8.31
N GLU A 68 0.32 -0.92 -8.86
CA GLU A 68 0.34 -0.43 -10.25
C GLU A 68 0.23 1.09 -10.28
N ASN A 69 0.84 1.70 -11.30
CA ASN A 69 0.85 3.15 -11.51
C ASN A 69 1.34 3.92 -10.28
N VAL A 70 2.52 3.54 -9.78
CA VAL A 70 3.11 4.11 -8.57
C VAL A 70 3.76 5.43 -8.88
N LYS A 71 3.40 6.45 -8.11
CA LYS A 71 4.04 7.76 -8.08
C LYS A 71 4.73 7.94 -6.73
N GLU A 72 6.06 8.00 -6.74
CA GLU A 72 6.88 8.19 -5.54
C GLU A 72 7.05 9.69 -5.22
N ALA A 73 6.70 10.09 -3.99
CA ALA A 73 6.87 11.44 -3.46
C ALA A 73 7.68 11.39 -2.14
N ARG A 74 8.59 12.33 -1.87
CA ARG A 74 9.25 12.43 -0.55
C ARG A 74 8.56 13.52 0.29
N PRO A 75 8.33 13.29 1.60
CA PRO A 75 7.64 14.18 2.51
C PRO A 75 8.44 15.43 2.86
N LEU A 76 9.74 15.52 2.53
CA LEU A 76 10.47 16.78 2.64
C LEU A 76 10.11 17.81 1.55
N ALA A 77 9.21 17.45 0.62
CA ALA A 77 8.70 18.35 -0.39
C ALA A 77 7.16 18.29 -0.41
N ILE A 78 6.54 19.28 0.21
CA ILE A 78 5.18 19.71 -0.15
C ILE A 78 5.27 20.17 -1.60
N MET A 79 5.08 19.25 -2.56
CA MET A 79 5.22 19.51 -4.00
C MET A 79 6.62 20.02 -4.42
N TRP A 80 7.29 19.22 -5.24
CA TRP A 80 8.65 19.49 -5.73
C TRP A 80 8.76 20.69 -6.68
N THR A 81 8.57 21.88 -6.14
CA THR A 81 9.07 23.10 -6.77
C THR A 81 10.45 23.32 -6.16
N GLU A 82 11.51 22.69 -6.71
CA GLU A 82 12.87 23.16 -6.40
C GLU A 82 12.92 24.62 -6.86
N ILE A 83 12.79 25.58 -5.93
CA ILE A 83 12.97 27.00 -6.22
C ILE A 83 14.46 27.15 -6.50
N PRO A 84 14.88 27.28 -7.77
CA PRO A 84 16.29 27.39 -8.05
C PRO A 84 16.76 28.76 -7.57
N LYS A 85 17.89 28.80 -6.86
CA LYS A 85 18.60 30.03 -6.48
C LYS A 85 19.25 30.68 -7.72
N GLY A 86 18.46 31.00 -8.73
CA GLY A 86 18.92 31.59 -10.00
C GLY A 86 17.72 32.04 -10.83
N LYS A 87 17.76 33.31 -11.26
CA LYS A 87 16.64 34.11 -11.79
C LYS A 87 15.86 33.53 -12.99
N ASN A 88 16.19 32.37 -13.55
CA ASN A 88 15.59 31.86 -14.81
C ASN A 88 15.44 30.33 -14.92
N LYS A 89 15.45 29.54 -13.83
CA LYS A 89 15.23 28.08 -13.94
C LYS A 89 13.80 27.71 -13.53
N LYS A 90 13.13 26.93 -14.39
CA LYS A 90 11.80 26.37 -14.08
C LYS A 90 11.96 25.30 -12.99
N PRO A 91 11.06 25.26 -11.99
CA PRO A 91 11.07 24.21 -10.99
C PRO A 91 10.88 22.85 -11.66
N VAL A 92 11.76 21.90 -11.35
CA VAL A 92 11.70 20.55 -11.92
C VAL A 92 11.12 19.61 -10.87
N ASN A 93 9.84 19.27 -11.03
CA ASN A 93 9.22 18.22 -10.24
C ASN A 93 9.85 16.87 -10.61
N LYS A 94 10.69 16.32 -9.74
CA LYS A 94 11.25 14.97 -9.87
C LYS A 94 10.25 13.93 -9.34
N ASP A 95 9.11 13.83 -9.99
CA ASP A 95 8.17 12.75 -9.73
C ASP A 95 8.68 11.49 -10.44
N ARG A 96 8.97 10.43 -9.68
CA ARG A 96 9.34 9.13 -10.25
C ARG A 96 8.09 8.30 -10.47
N PHE A 97 7.85 7.92 -11.73
CA PHE A 97 6.75 7.03 -12.11
C PHE A 97 7.26 5.60 -12.31
N ILE A 98 6.55 4.63 -11.74
CA ILE A 98 6.86 3.20 -11.83
C ILE A 98 5.57 2.46 -12.19
N SER A 99 5.58 1.75 -13.31
CA SER A 99 4.39 1.09 -13.86
C SER A 99 3.86 -0.03 -12.97
N LYS A 100 4.78 -0.87 -12.46
CA LYS A 100 4.49 -2.00 -11.56
C LYS A 100 5.57 -2.08 -10.48
N MET A 101 5.17 -2.27 -9.23
CA MET A 101 6.08 -2.36 -8.08
C MET A 101 5.58 -3.41 -7.10
N PHE A 102 6.51 -4.17 -6.52
CA PHE A 102 6.24 -4.95 -5.32
C PHE A 102 6.74 -4.20 -4.09
N LEU A 103 5.88 -4.06 -3.09
CA LEU A 103 6.16 -3.43 -1.80
C LEU A 103 6.12 -4.50 -0.70
N ARG A 104 7.13 -4.46 0.18
CA ARG A 104 7.29 -5.33 1.35
C ARG A 104 7.37 -4.47 2.61
#